data_AF-A0A3G7TMV4-F1
#
_entry.id   AF-A0A3G7TMV4-F1
#
_cell.length_a   1.000
_cell.length_b   1.000
_cell.length_c   1.000
_cell.angle_alpha   90.00
_cell.angle_beta   90.00
_cell.angle_gamma   90.00
#
_symmetry.space_group_name_H-M   'P 1'
#
loop_
_entity.id
_entity.type
_entity.pdbx_description
1 polymer ?
#
loop_
_entity_poly.entity_id
_entity_poly.type
_entity_poly.pdbx_seq_one_letter_code
_entity_poly.pdbx_strand_id
1 'polypeptide(L)'
;MEFIDGVEREEGAGPVLGALPLGSELQSCFPTQDLTEGRLQLSELILKKLEVDLECVTGVFQSPRLKKHGWEINRQYLADSNFTARVGGRAGRYEIQMSLGVPLIALSTALEISRLEAGNAHAHANQNDHPAMAYDALERFFPDVLKLDEVGSEPLELALDVCLLLHFHEVSHAVFGHCDYKAKNFNESRSLEFDADFNAGSMFASWLPELSSVERRSDDEEEILARLVKASFLLGAILKAKSGRSMKYHLPQNRMRAFLGGGVHVFTRTGTFPEYEDVKVADMFWDEKINSCSESMRTALARSSLRNHLGAEHDVAEDECQMMTTTHAVRTALKDGPLSKLGFGHAANLDI
;
A
#
# COMPACT_ATOMS: atom_id res chain seq x y z
N MET A 1 15.90 -8.80 15.46
CA MET A 1 14.71 -7.93 15.53
C MET A 1 13.55 -8.78 15.02
N GLU A 2 12.52 -9.00 15.82
CA GLU A 2 11.32 -9.72 15.38
C GLU A 2 10.44 -8.75 14.57
N PHE A 3 9.95 -9.21 13.42
CA PHE A 3 9.00 -8.50 12.56
C PHE A 3 7.59 -9.01 12.83
N ILE A 4 6.56 -8.19 12.59
CA ILE A 4 5.15 -8.51 12.90
C ILE A 4 4.68 -9.83 12.28
N ASP A 5 5.21 -10.18 11.12
CA ASP A 5 4.84 -11.42 10.42
C ASP A 5 5.43 -12.69 11.06
N GLY A 6 6.12 -12.56 12.20
CA GLY A 6 6.67 -13.70 12.95
C GLY A 6 7.81 -14.42 12.23
N VAL A 7 8.32 -13.85 11.14
CA VAL A 7 9.41 -14.43 10.36
C VAL A 7 10.74 -13.84 10.86
N GLU A 8 11.54 -14.66 11.54
CA GLU A 8 12.99 -14.44 11.57
C GLU A 8 13.44 -14.22 10.12
N ARG A 9 14.13 -13.11 9.81
CA ARG A 9 14.62 -12.72 8.45
C ARG A 9 14.38 -13.84 7.43
N GLU A 10 13.29 -13.76 6.67
CA GLU A 10 12.98 -14.77 5.64
C GLU A 10 14.27 -15.19 4.94
N GLU A 11 14.55 -16.51 4.92
CA GLU A 11 15.59 -17.08 4.07
C GLU A 11 15.25 -16.70 2.61
N GLY A 12 15.79 -15.58 2.13
CA GLY A 12 15.42 -15.00 0.83
C GLY A 12 15.31 -13.47 0.80
N ALA A 13 15.21 -12.80 1.95
CA ALA A 13 15.23 -11.33 1.98
C ALA A 13 16.63 -10.83 1.55
N GLY A 14 16.66 -10.01 0.49
CA GLY A 14 17.89 -9.42 -0.05
C GLY A 14 18.69 -8.60 0.98
N PRO A 15 19.97 -8.30 0.71
CA PRO A 15 20.79 -7.55 1.64
C PRO A 15 20.22 -6.14 1.87
N VAL A 16 20.35 -5.67 3.11
CA VAL A 16 20.04 -4.29 3.49
C VAL A 16 21.00 -3.35 2.74
N LEU A 17 20.43 -2.29 2.17
CA LEU A 17 21.16 -1.29 1.41
C LEU A 17 21.42 -0.05 2.26
N GLY A 18 22.64 0.48 2.18
CA GLY A 18 23.01 1.73 2.84
C GLY A 18 22.52 2.99 2.13
N ALA A 19 22.16 2.88 0.85
CA ALA A 19 21.61 3.94 0.02
C ALA A 19 20.81 3.34 -1.15
N LEU A 20 20.00 4.16 -1.82
CA LEU A 20 19.34 3.77 -3.06
C LEU A 20 20.38 3.49 -4.16
N PRO A 21 20.39 2.29 -4.76
CA PRO A 21 21.33 1.96 -5.81
C PRO A 21 20.94 2.64 -7.13
N LEU A 22 21.93 3.00 -7.94
CA LEU A 22 21.74 3.64 -9.25
C LEU A 22 22.56 2.92 -10.33
N GLY A 23 22.16 3.08 -11.59
CA GLY A 23 22.87 2.54 -12.74
C GLY A 23 23.14 1.04 -12.63
N SER A 24 24.43 0.67 -12.74
CA SER A 24 24.87 -0.73 -12.67
C SER A 24 24.65 -1.39 -11.31
N GLU A 25 24.58 -0.63 -10.22
CA GLU A 25 24.28 -1.18 -8.88
C GLU A 25 22.83 -1.66 -8.82
N LEU A 26 21.93 -0.89 -9.40
CA LEU A 26 20.51 -1.23 -9.49
C LEU A 26 20.30 -2.47 -10.36
N GLN A 27 21.02 -2.58 -11.49
CA GLN A 27 21.03 -3.80 -12.31
C GLN A 27 21.51 -5.02 -11.53
N SER A 28 22.54 -4.84 -10.70
CA SER A 28 23.12 -5.92 -9.88
C SER A 28 22.16 -6.43 -8.80
N CYS A 29 21.21 -5.59 -8.36
CA CYS A 29 20.13 -6.02 -7.46
C CYS A 29 19.12 -6.92 -8.17
N PHE A 30 19.03 -6.87 -9.50
CA PHE A 30 18.00 -7.51 -10.30
C PHE A 30 18.55 -8.24 -11.54
N PRO A 31 19.46 -9.22 -11.36
CA PRO A 31 20.17 -9.84 -12.48
C PRO A 31 19.26 -10.56 -13.47
N THR A 32 18.07 -10.99 -13.04
CA THR A 32 17.07 -11.69 -13.87
C THR A 32 16.08 -10.76 -14.57
N GLN A 33 16.07 -9.46 -14.25
CA GLN A 33 15.08 -8.52 -14.76
C GLN A 33 15.49 -7.83 -16.07
N ASP A 34 16.77 -7.94 -16.48
CA ASP A 34 17.28 -7.32 -17.71
C ASP A 34 17.00 -5.81 -17.79
N LEU A 35 17.27 -5.07 -16.71
CA LEU A 35 17.01 -3.64 -16.61
C LEU A 35 18.01 -2.84 -17.46
N THR A 36 17.71 -2.62 -18.73
CA THR A 36 18.54 -1.84 -19.65
C THR A 36 17.81 -0.60 -20.18
N GLU A 37 18.56 0.41 -20.63
CA GLU A 37 18.04 1.60 -21.34
C GLU A 37 16.83 2.26 -20.63
N GLY A 38 15.70 2.42 -21.32
CA GLY A 38 14.49 3.06 -20.79
C GLY A 38 13.96 2.38 -19.54
N ARG A 39 14.12 1.05 -19.40
CA ARG A 39 13.71 0.29 -18.21
C ARG A 39 14.54 0.69 -17.00
N LEU A 40 15.85 0.81 -17.16
CA LEU A 40 16.74 1.26 -16.08
C LEU A 40 16.46 2.72 -15.69
N GLN A 41 16.28 3.59 -16.67
CA GLN A 41 15.93 5.01 -16.44
C GLN A 41 14.61 5.15 -15.68
N LEU A 42 13.61 4.35 -16.05
CA LEU A 42 12.31 4.34 -15.37
C LEU A 42 12.42 3.81 -13.94
N SER A 43 13.18 2.72 -13.72
CA SER A 43 13.44 2.21 -12.36
C SER A 43 14.08 3.28 -11.47
N GLU A 44 15.09 3.98 -11.98
CA GLU A 44 15.73 5.05 -11.21
C GLU A 44 14.78 6.21 -10.94
N LEU A 45 13.94 6.57 -11.91
CA LEU A 45 12.99 7.67 -11.77
C LEU A 45 11.99 7.39 -10.64
N ILE A 46 11.35 6.22 -10.64
CA ILE A 46 10.38 5.90 -9.60
C ILE A 46 11.03 5.77 -8.22
N LEU A 47 12.23 5.17 -8.13
CA LEU A 47 12.96 5.07 -6.87
C LEU A 47 13.32 6.45 -6.31
N LYS A 48 13.80 7.36 -7.16
CA LYS A 48 14.12 8.74 -6.76
C LYS A 48 12.87 9.51 -6.33
N LYS A 49 11.77 9.42 -7.07
CA LYS A 49 10.51 10.08 -6.71
C LYS A 49 9.92 9.52 -5.41
N LEU A 50 9.95 8.20 -5.23
CA LEU A 50 9.53 7.58 -3.98
C LEU A 50 10.38 8.03 -2.80
N GLU A 51 11.70 8.15 -2.97
CA GLU A 51 12.58 8.63 -1.91
C GLU A 51 12.21 10.03 -1.44
N VAL A 52 11.94 10.93 -2.36
CA VAL A 52 11.53 12.31 -2.05
C VAL A 52 10.22 12.33 -1.26
N ASP A 53 9.22 11.54 -1.68
CA ASP A 53 7.94 11.42 -0.97
C ASP A 53 8.16 10.82 0.44
N LEU A 54 8.97 9.76 0.55
CA LEU A 54 9.24 9.07 1.82
C LEU A 54 10.10 9.90 2.78
N GLU A 55 11.10 10.64 2.32
CA GLU A 55 11.88 11.57 3.15
C GLU A 55 11.00 12.67 3.72
N CYS A 56 10.06 13.19 2.92
CA CYS A 56 9.11 14.20 3.34
C CYS A 56 8.25 13.71 4.51
N VAL A 57 7.58 12.56 4.35
CA VAL A 57 6.68 12.00 5.38
C VAL A 57 7.45 11.42 6.57
N THR A 58 8.63 10.86 6.35
CA THR A 58 9.51 10.37 7.43
C THR A 58 10.05 11.51 8.29
N GLY A 59 10.32 12.67 7.69
CA GLY A 59 10.71 13.88 8.41
C GLY A 59 9.68 14.28 9.49
N VAL A 60 8.39 14.06 9.22
CA VAL A 60 7.30 14.31 10.17
C VAL A 60 7.33 13.31 11.33
N PHE A 61 7.60 12.02 11.07
CA PHE A 61 7.78 11.01 12.12
C PHE A 61 9.07 11.20 12.94
N GLN A 62 10.06 11.87 12.39
CA GLN A 62 11.26 12.24 13.14
C GLN A 62 11.08 13.53 13.96
N SER A 63 9.84 14.02 14.09
CA SER A 63 9.53 15.24 14.83
C SER A 63 10.04 15.18 16.27
N PRO A 64 10.29 16.35 16.89
CA PRO A 64 10.68 16.43 18.30
C PRO A 64 9.71 15.73 19.25
N ARG A 65 8.45 15.46 18.86
CA ARG A 65 7.47 14.75 19.69
C ARG A 65 7.82 13.27 19.83
N LEU A 66 7.99 12.53 18.72
CA LEU A 66 8.37 11.12 18.77
C LEU A 66 9.73 10.96 19.46
N LYS A 67 10.71 11.81 19.13
CA LYS A 67 12.02 11.82 19.80
C LYS A 67 11.94 12.10 21.31
N LYS A 68 11.06 13.01 21.76
CA LYS A 68 10.86 13.31 23.20
C LYS A 68 10.35 12.10 23.99
N HIS A 69 9.61 11.22 23.34
CA HIS A 69 9.12 9.98 23.95
C HIS A 69 10.08 8.80 23.73
N GLY A 70 11.27 9.04 23.17
CA GLY A 70 12.25 8.00 22.88
C GLY A 70 11.87 7.10 21.71
N TRP A 71 10.93 7.54 20.87
CA TRP A 71 10.50 6.81 19.69
C TRP A 71 11.38 7.14 18.48
N GLU A 72 11.73 6.11 17.74
CA GLU A 72 12.55 6.14 16.54
C GLU A 72 12.00 5.09 15.55
N ILE A 73 11.63 5.55 14.35
CA ILE A 73 11.24 4.69 13.24
C ILE A 73 12.26 4.92 12.13
N ASN A 74 13.12 3.94 11.90
CA ASN A 74 14.09 3.95 10.83
C ASN A 74 13.53 3.27 9.58
N ARG A 75 14.02 3.66 8.42
CA ARG A 75 13.64 3.07 7.13
C ARG A 75 14.90 2.57 6.42
N GLN A 76 14.82 1.37 5.85
CA GLN A 76 15.88 0.77 5.04
C GLN A 76 15.32 0.11 3.80
N TYR A 77 16.15 0.04 2.75
CA TYR A 77 15.84 -0.71 1.54
C TYR A 77 16.48 -2.10 1.55
N LEU A 78 15.80 -3.06 0.95
CA LEU A 78 16.32 -4.40 0.67
C LEU A 78 16.55 -4.56 -0.83
N ALA A 79 17.71 -5.10 -1.22
CA ALA A 79 17.98 -5.53 -2.59
C ALA A 79 17.24 -6.85 -2.91
N ASP A 80 15.92 -6.76 -3.00
CA ASP A 80 15.00 -7.86 -3.27
C ASP A 80 14.04 -7.43 -4.40
N SER A 81 13.65 -8.39 -5.25
CA SER A 81 12.67 -8.20 -6.33
C SER A 81 11.23 -8.48 -5.90
N ASN A 82 10.99 -8.93 -4.68
CA ASN A 82 9.65 -9.21 -4.17
C ASN A 82 8.89 -7.93 -3.79
N PHE A 83 7.55 -8.01 -3.78
CA PHE A 83 6.70 -6.95 -3.24
C PHE A 83 6.52 -7.17 -1.74
N THR A 84 7.51 -6.74 -0.97
CA THR A 84 7.57 -6.95 0.48
C THR A 84 7.96 -5.65 1.17
N ALA A 85 7.15 -5.24 2.13
CA ALA A 85 7.53 -4.29 3.17
C ALA A 85 7.23 -4.95 4.52
N ARG A 86 8.03 -4.61 5.53
CA ARG A 86 7.83 -5.15 6.88
C ARG A 86 8.33 -4.19 7.94
N VAL A 87 7.62 -4.12 9.05
CA VAL A 87 8.06 -3.42 10.24
C VAL A 87 8.40 -4.38 11.38
N GLY A 88 9.48 -4.07 12.07
CA GLY A 88 9.93 -4.81 13.25
C GLY A 88 10.51 -3.87 14.29
N GLY A 89 10.78 -4.42 15.47
CA GLY A 89 11.27 -3.64 16.60
C GLY A 89 10.33 -3.70 17.80
N ARG A 90 10.68 -2.95 18.84
CA ARG A 90 9.93 -2.95 20.10
C ARG A 90 10.25 -1.73 20.95
N ALA A 91 9.33 -1.39 21.84
CA ALA A 91 9.54 -0.40 22.90
C ALA A 91 10.05 0.96 22.36
N GLY A 92 9.39 1.48 21.33
CA GLY A 92 9.72 2.77 20.73
C GLY A 92 10.84 2.73 19.69
N ARG A 93 11.52 1.61 19.46
CA ARG A 93 12.57 1.51 18.42
C ARG A 93 12.15 0.54 17.33
N TYR A 94 11.78 1.08 16.18
CA TYR A 94 11.25 0.33 15.06
C TYR A 94 12.07 0.56 13.79
N GLU A 95 12.03 -0.43 12.91
CA GLU A 95 12.65 -0.39 11.58
C GLU A 95 11.65 -0.91 10.55
N ILE A 96 11.40 -0.10 9.53
CA ILE A 96 10.65 -0.47 8.34
C ILE A 96 11.66 -0.86 7.26
N GLN A 97 11.55 -2.07 6.76
CA GLN A 97 12.34 -2.56 5.63
C GLN A 97 11.43 -2.66 4.41
N MET A 98 11.80 -2.02 3.31
CA MET A 98 11.06 -2.05 2.05
C MET A 98 11.94 -2.63 0.94
N SER A 99 11.45 -3.65 0.25
CA SER A 99 12.10 -4.20 -0.93
C SER A 99 12.12 -3.18 -2.07
N LEU A 100 13.24 -3.09 -2.79
CA LEU A 100 13.31 -2.30 -4.03
C LEU A 100 12.35 -2.83 -5.11
N GLY A 101 11.91 -4.08 -5.01
CA GLY A 101 10.86 -4.65 -5.85
C GLY A 101 9.48 -4.01 -5.64
N VAL A 102 9.21 -3.40 -4.48
CA VAL A 102 7.91 -2.74 -4.18
C VAL A 102 7.56 -1.68 -5.23
N PRO A 103 8.37 -0.61 -5.41
CA PRO A 103 8.07 0.40 -6.42
C PRO A 103 8.06 -0.15 -7.84
N LEU A 104 8.94 -1.11 -8.16
CA LEU A 104 9.05 -1.63 -9.52
C LEU A 104 7.84 -2.52 -9.90
N ILE A 105 7.35 -3.33 -8.97
CA ILE A 105 6.13 -4.13 -9.16
C ILE A 105 4.89 -3.24 -9.18
N ALA A 106 4.80 -2.25 -8.28
CA ALA A 106 3.70 -1.28 -8.29
C ALA A 106 3.61 -0.55 -9.63
N LEU A 107 4.76 -0.14 -10.20
CA LEU A 107 4.81 0.49 -11.51
C LEU A 107 4.47 -0.47 -12.65
N SER A 108 5.00 -1.69 -12.61
CA SER A 108 4.71 -2.70 -13.63
C SER A 108 3.21 -2.98 -13.72
N THR A 109 2.55 -3.14 -12.57
CA THR A 109 1.10 -3.36 -12.49
C THR A 109 0.29 -2.10 -12.84
N ALA A 110 0.71 -0.91 -12.41
CA ALA A 110 0.06 0.33 -12.81
C ALA A 110 0.12 0.55 -14.34
N LEU A 111 1.27 0.30 -14.96
CA LEU A 111 1.44 0.37 -16.42
C LEU A 111 0.53 -0.62 -17.15
N GLU A 112 0.44 -1.86 -16.67
CA GLU A 112 -0.47 -2.86 -17.23
C GLU A 112 -1.92 -2.36 -17.20
N ILE A 113 -2.37 -1.87 -16.04
CA ILE A 113 -3.73 -1.36 -15.84
C ILE A 113 -4.01 -0.16 -16.73
N SER A 114 -3.15 0.85 -16.75
CA SER A 114 -3.35 2.05 -17.58
C SER A 114 -3.44 1.71 -19.08
N ARG A 115 -2.66 0.73 -19.55
CA ARG A 115 -2.76 0.24 -20.93
C ARG A 115 -4.09 -0.45 -21.23
N LEU A 116 -4.60 -1.24 -20.27
CA LEU A 116 -5.90 -1.90 -20.37
C LEU A 116 -7.07 -0.90 -20.33
N GLU A 117 -6.96 0.16 -19.54
CA GLU A 117 -7.94 1.27 -19.50
C GLU A 117 -7.96 2.04 -20.82
N ALA A 118 -6.80 2.28 -21.43
CA ALA A 118 -6.68 2.90 -22.75
C ALA A 118 -7.16 2.02 -23.92
N GLY A 119 -7.63 0.80 -23.66
CA GLY A 119 -8.14 -0.12 -24.68
C GLY A 119 -7.05 -0.75 -25.55
N ASN A 120 -5.80 -0.76 -25.08
CA ASN A 120 -4.69 -1.35 -25.84
C ASN A 120 -4.79 -2.88 -25.81
N ALA A 121 -5.15 -3.48 -26.95
CA ALA A 121 -5.29 -4.93 -27.10
C ALA A 121 -3.97 -5.69 -26.89
N HIS A 122 -2.80 -5.04 -26.97
CA HIS A 122 -1.51 -5.69 -26.69
C HIS A 122 -1.20 -5.85 -25.20
N ALA A 123 -1.99 -5.25 -24.31
CA ALA A 123 -1.97 -5.62 -22.89
C ALA A 123 -2.59 -7.02 -22.65
N HIS A 124 -3.25 -7.61 -23.66
CA HIS A 124 -3.71 -9.00 -23.65
C HIS A 124 -2.56 -9.99 -23.83
N ALA A 125 -1.59 -10.02 -22.92
CA ALA A 125 -0.86 -11.26 -22.69
C ALA A 125 -1.83 -12.25 -22.00
N ASN A 126 -2.89 -12.62 -22.74
CA ASN A 126 -3.86 -13.65 -22.42
C ASN A 126 -3.05 -14.90 -22.08
N GLN A 127 -3.01 -15.25 -20.80
CA GLN A 127 -2.46 -16.50 -20.29
C GLN A 127 -2.99 -17.75 -21.03
N ASN A 128 -4.10 -17.61 -21.76
CA ASN A 128 -4.79 -18.70 -22.45
C ASN A 128 -4.37 -18.88 -23.93
N ASP A 129 -3.92 -17.84 -24.64
CA ASP A 129 -3.67 -17.94 -26.09
C ASP A 129 -2.19 -18.19 -26.43
N HIS A 130 -1.25 -17.73 -25.59
CA HIS A 130 0.17 -18.02 -25.71
C HIS A 130 0.84 -18.10 -24.32
N PRO A 131 0.85 -19.27 -23.66
CA PRO A 131 1.41 -19.44 -22.30
C PRO A 131 2.91 -19.08 -22.19
N ALA A 132 3.65 -19.17 -23.30
CA ALA A 132 5.08 -18.87 -23.36
C ALA A 132 5.41 -17.36 -23.40
N MET A 133 4.40 -16.50 -23.55
CA MET A 133 4.56 -15.02 -23.63
C MET A 133 3.68 -14.27 -22.62
N ALA A 134 2.96 -14.97 -21.75
CA ALA A 134 2.18 -14.34 -20.70
C ALA A 134 3.12 -13.87 -19.58
N TYR A 135 3.31 -12.56 -19.47
CA TYR A 135 4.11 -11.96 -18.40
C TYR A 135 3.21 -11.56 -17.24
N ASP A 136 3.57 -11.98 -16.04
CA ASP A 136 2.98 -11.51 -14.80
C ASP A 136 3.68 -10.20 -14.39
N ALA A 137 2.92 -9.12 -14.24
CA ALA A 137 3.44 -7.81 -13.83
C ALA A 137 4.08 -7.83 -12.44
N LEU A 138 3.79 -8.86 -11.63
CA LEU A 138 4.41 -9.12 -10.33
C LEU A 138 5.79 -9.79 -10.41
N GLU A 139 6.15 -10.37 -11.55
CA GLU A 139 7.37 -11.16 -11.73
C GLU A 139 8.35 -10.50 -12.70
N ARG A 140 7.86 -9.74 -13.68
CA ARG A 140 8.69 -9.07 -14.69
C ARG A 140 8.41 -7.57 -14.73
N PHE A 141 9.45 -6.77 -14.55
CA PHE A 141 9.33 -5.31 -14.49
C PHE A 141 9.16 -4.72 -15.88
N PHE A 142 7.93 -4.29 -16.23
CA PHE A 142 7.60 -3.48 -17.41
C PHE A 142 8.38 -3.86 -18.70
N PRO A 143 8.22 -5.10 -19.19
CA PRO A 143 9.04 -5.63 -20.28
C PRO A 143 8.90 -4.87 -21.61
N ASP A 144 7.80 -4.15 -21.83
CA ASP A 144 7.53 -3.44 -23.09
C ASP A 144 7.94 -1.97 -23.07
N VAL A 145 8.58 -1.49 -22.00
CA VAL A 145 9.11 -0.11 -21.96
C VAL A 145 10.46 -0.10 -22.66
N LEU A 146 10.55 0.61 -23.79
CA LEU A 146 11.80 0.81 -24.52
C LEU A 146 12.42 2.17 -24.20
N LYS A 147 11.58 3.18 -24.00
CA LYS A 147 12.00 4.55 -23.71
C LYS A 147 11.19 5.17 -22.58
N LEU A 148 11.81 6.11 -21.87
CA LEU A 148 11.19 6.78 -20.74
C LEU A 148 9.96 7.62 -21.12
N ASP A 149 9.97 8.23 -22.31
CA ASP A 149 8.90 9.09 -22.82
C ASP A 149 7.63 8.32 -23.22
N GLU A 150 7.68 6.99 -23.26
CA GLU A 150 6.52 6.12 -23.48
C GLU A 150 5.62 5.99 -22.24
N VAL A 151 6.12 6.42 -21.07
CA VAL A 151 5.41 6.30 -19.79
C VAL A 151 4.80 7.64 -19.39
N GLY A 152 3.47 7.68 -19.35
CA GLY A 152 2.71 8.84 -18.83
C GLY A 152 2.87 9.02 -17.32
N SER A 153 2.44 10.18 -16.81
CA SER A 153 2.53 10.49 -15.38
C SER A 153 1.57 9.65 -14.52
N GLU A 154 0.38 9.34 -15.03
CA GLU A 154 -0.66 8.61 -14.29
C GLU A 154 -0.20 7.26 -13.70
N PRO A 155 0.38 6.31 -14.46
CA PRO A 155 0.85 5.04 -13.89
C PRO A 155 2.00 5.23 -12.89
N LEU A 156 2.84 6.25 -13.09
CA LEU A 156 3.92 6.58 -12.16
C LEU A 156 3.36 7.13 -10.83
N GLU A 157 2.38 8.04 -10.90
CA GLU A 157 1.71 8.60 -9.73
C GLU A 157 0.94 7.53 -8.94
N LEU A 158 0.20 6.67 -9.64
CA LEU A 158 -0.50 5.55 -9.01
C LEU A 158 0.47 4.60 -8.30
N ALA A 159 1.59 4.26 -8.92
CA ALA A 159 2.61 3.40 -8.31
C ALA A 159 3.23 4.04 -7.05
N LEU A 160 3.49 5.35 -7.09
CA LEU A 160 3.98 6.10 -5.93
C LEU A 160 2.94 6.15 -4.81
N ASP A 161 1.65 6.35 -5.13
CA ASP A 161 0.56 6.32 -4.15
C ASP A 161 0.43 4.95 -3.47
N VAL A 162 0.55 3.85 -4.25
CA VAL A 162 0.58 2.48 -3.72
C VAL A 162 1.74 2.28 -2.74
N CYS A 163 2.93 2.75 -3.10
CA CYS A 163 4.12 2.62 -2.25
C CYS A 163 3.99 3.44 -0.96
N LEU A 164 3.45 4.65 -1.06
CA LEU A 164 3.23 5.53 0.07
C LEU A 164 2.20 4.93 1.04
N LEU A 165 1.11 4.38 0.50
CA LEU A 165 0.06 3.73 1.30
C LEU A 165 0.59 2.47 2.00
N LEU A 166 1.40 1.65 1.33
CA LEU A 166 2.08 0.51 1.94
C LEU A 166 3.05 0.97 3.05
N HIS A 167 3.80 2.05 2.82
CA HIS A 167 4.66 2.62 3.87
C HIS A 167 3.85 3.04 5.10
N PHE A 168 2.73 3.74 4.92
CA PHE A 168 1.87 4.14 6.04
C PHE A 168 1.22 2.95 6.76
N HIS A 169 0.94 1.87 6.05
CA HIS A 169 0.50 0.61 6.65
C HIS A 169 1.58 0.08 7.62
N GLU A 170 2.84 0.02 7.19
CA GLU A 170 3.95 -0.41 8.06
C GLU A 170 4.21 0.56 9.22
N VAL A 171 4.10 1.87 9.00
CA VAL A 171 4.19 2.86 10.09
C VAL A 171 3.07 2.63 11.10
N SER A 172 1.85 2.37 10.65
CA SER A 172 0.69 2.18 11.53
C SER A 172 0.93 1.01 12.49
N HIS A 173 1.52 -0.07 12.00
CA HIS A 173 1.92 -1.17 12.86
C HIS A 173 2.90 -0.78 13.99
N ALA A 174 3.86 0.11 13.74
CA ALA A 174 4.74 0.64 14.78
C ALA A 174 3.99 1.60 15.73
N VAL A 175 3.30 2.61 15.19
CA VAL A 175 2.67 3.69 15.97
C VAL A 175 1.54 3.19 16.86
N PHE A 176 0.75 2.23 16.38
CA PHE A 176 -0.41 1.70 17.10
C PHE A 176 -0.08 0.46 17.95
N GLY A 177 1.21 0.16 18.14
CA GLY A 177 1.67 -0.88 19.07
C GLY A 177 1.41 -2.30 18.57
N HIS A 178 1.18 -2.50 17.27
CA HIS A 178 1.00 -3.82 16.69
C HIS A 178 2.31 -4.63 16.77
N CYS A 179 3.46 -3.96 16.64
CA CYS A 179 4.78 -4.61 16.76
C CYS A 179 5.04 -5.18 18.15
N ASP A 180 4.48 -4.55 19.20
CA ASP A 180 4.65 -4.98 20.58
C ASP A 180 3.57 -5.98 21.02
N TYR A 181 2.62 -6.29 20.14
CA TYR A 181 1.52 -7.21 20.41
C TYR A 181 1.67 -8.52 19.66
N LYS A 182 1.67 -9.64 20.39
CA LYS A 182 1.69 -10.98 19.80
C LYS A 182 0.27 -11.49 19.58
N ALA A 183 -0.19 -11.50 18.33
CA ALA A 183 -1.49 -12.05 17.96
C ALA A 183 -1.62 -13.51 18.41
N LYS A 184 -2.76 -13.85 19.02
CA LYS A 184 -3.02 -15.19 19.58
C LYS A 184 -3.62 -16.14 18.56
N ASN A 185 -4.22 -15.61 17.52
CA ASN A 185 -4.89 -16.36 16.47
C ASN A 185 -4.94 -15.55 15.18
N PHE A 186 -5.38 -16.22 14.12
CA PHE A 186 -5.53 -15.65 12.79
C PHE A 186 -6.46 -14.42 12.75
N ASN A 187 -7.58 -14.43 13.48
CA ASN A 187 -8.52 -13.30 13.48
C ASN A 187 -7.89 -12.05 14.08
N GLU A 188 -7.13 -12.19 15.17
CA GLU A 188 -6.39 -11.06 15.75
C GLU A 188 -5.35 -10.53 14.76
N SER A 189 -4.57 -11.39 14.11
CA SER A 189 -3.59 -10.97 13.09
C SER A 189 -4.27 -10.20 11.95
N ARG A 190 -5.35 -10.74 11.38
CA ARG A 190 -6.14 -10.07 10.33
C ARG A 190 -6.73 -8.74 10.80
N SER A 191 -7.18 -8.64 12.05
CA SER A 191 -7.69 -7.39 12.63
C SER A 191 -6.61 -6.33 12.82
N LEU A 192 -5.35 -6.71 13.07
CA LEU A 192 -4.22 -5.78 13.13
C LEU A 192 -3.89 -5.22 11.74
N GLU A 193 -3.87 -6.07 10.70
CA GLU A 193 -3.70 -5.62 9.30
C GLU A 193 -4.85 -4.67 8.90
N PHE A 194 -6.08 -5.00 9.29
CA PHE A 194 -7.25 -4.16 9.00
C PHE A 194 -7.20 -2.81 9.72
N ASP A 195 -6.71 -2.75 10.97
CA ASP A 195 -6.49 -1.47 11.65
C ASP A 195 -5.35 -0.68 11.00
N ALA A 196 -4.26 -1.35 10.56
CA ALA A 196 -3.18 -0.71 9.83
C ALA A 196 -3.65 -0.13 8.49
N ASP A 197 -4.52 -0.82 7.74
CA ASP A 197 -5.15 -0.30 6.52
C ASP A 197 -5.96 0.98 6.81
N PHE A 198 -6.78 0.97 7.86
CA PHE A 198 -7.53 2.15 8.28
C PHE A 198 -6.60 3.33 8.60
N ASN A 199 -5.60 3.12 9.46
CA ASN A 199 -4.71 4.21 9.86
C ASN A 199 -3.83 4.70 8.69
N ALA A 200 -3.44 3.82 7.77
CA ALA A 200 -2.71 4.20 6.56
C ALA A 200 -3.53 5.10 5.65
N GLY A 201 -4.84 4.83 5.51
CA GLY A 201 -5.76 5.70 4.78
C GLY A 201 -5.88 7.09 5.41
N SER A 202 -5.91 7.17 6.75
CA SER A 202 -5.88 8.46 7.46
C SER A 202 -4.58 9.22 7.21
N MET A 203 -3.42 8.56 7.31
CA MET A 203 -2.12 9.19 7.03
C MET A 203 -2.04 9.68 5.58
N PHE A 204 -2.55 8.89 4.63
CA PHE A 204 -2.57 9.26 3.22
C PHE A 204 -3.38 10.54 2.98
N ALA A 205 -4.61 10.60 3.48
CA ALA A 205 -5.45 11.79 3.33
C ALA A 205 -4.87 13.03 4.01
N SER A 206 -4.16 12.84 5.14
CA SER A 206 -3.57 13.95 5.90
C SER A 206 -2.30 14.50 5.27
N TRP A 207 -1.50 13.66 4.60
CA TRP A 207 -0.14 14.05 4.17
C TRP A 207 0.07 14.18 2.68
N LEU A 208 -0.90 13.77 1.84
CA LEU A 208 -0.86 14.11 0.42
C LEU A 208 -0.76 15.63 0.18
N PRO A 209 -1.48 16.50 0.93
CA PRO A 209 -1.32 17.95 0.89
C PRO A 209 0.07 18.46 1.33
N GLU A 210 0.81 17.64 2.08
CA GLU A 210 2.08 18.03 2.70
C GLU A 210 3.31 17.52 1.91
N LEU A 211 3.11 16.84 0.77
CA LEU A 211 4.21 16.36 -0.04
C LEU A 211 5.05 17.52 -0.59
N SER A 212 6.37 17.33 -0.59
CA SER A 212 7.34 18.32 -1.08
C SER A 212 7.28 18.52 -2.60
N SER A 213 6.87 17.49 -3.34
CA SER A 213 6.71 17.54 -4.78
C SER A 213 5.41 18.24 -5.17
N VAL A 214 5.52 19.42 -5.80
CA VAL A 214 4.37 20.22 -6.25
C VAL A 214 3.46 19.45 -7.20
N GLU A 215 4.02 18.56 -8.02
CA GLU A 215 3.27 17.70 -8.96
C GLU A 215 2.45 16.63 -8.24
N ARG A 216 2.87 16.21 -7.05
CA ARG A 216 2.28 15.09 -6.30
C ARG A 216 1.32 15.55 -5.22
N ARG A 217 1.51 16.77 -4.73
CA ARG A 217 0.66 17.40 -3.73
C ARG A 217 -0.70 17.70 -4.32
N SER A 218 -1.75 17.38 -3.58
CA SER A 218 -3.10 17.85 -3.88
C SER A 218 -3.78 18.31 -2.61
N ASP A 219 -4.42 19.48 -2.69
CA ASP A 219 -5.32 20.01 -1.67
C ASP A 219 -6.79 19.76 -2.08
N ASP A 220 -7.03 19.14 -3.25
CA ASP A 220 -8.36 18.76 -3.72
C ASP A 220 -8.75 17.41 -3.11
N GLU A 221 -9.69 17.49 -2.18
CA GLU A 221 -10.32 16.37 -1.49
C GLU A 221 -10.83 15.25 -2.42
N GLU A 222 -11.47 15.61 -3.53
CA GLU A 222 -12.01 14.63 -4.47
C GLU A 222 -10.87 13.91 -5.21
N GLU A 223 -9.76 14.62 -5.47
CA GLU A 223 -8.55 14.04 -6.04
C GLU A 223 -7.85 13.11 -5.04
N ILE A 224 -7.67 13.56 -3.79
CA ILE A 224 -7.09 12.75 -2.70
C ILE A 224 -7.89 11.45 -2.53
N LEU A 225 -9.22 11.58 -2.51
CA LEU A 225 -10.14 10.45 -2.40
C LEU A 225 -10.00 9.48 -3.58
N ALA A 226 -10.02 9.99 -4.82
CA ALA A 226 -9.87 9.17 -6.00
C ALA A 226 -8.53 8.43 -6.03
N ARG A 227 -7.44 9.11 -5.63
CA ARG A 227 -6.10 8.52 -5.51
C ARG A 227 -6.05 7.46 -4.42
N LEU A 228 -6.63 7.70 -3.25
CA LEU A 228 -6.72 6.72 -2.17
C LEU A 228 -7.49 5.46 -2.61
N VAL A 229 -8.62 5.63 -3.30
CA VAL A 229 -9.41 4.50 -3.82
C VAL A 229 -8.61 3.69 -4.83
N LYS A 230 -8.01 4.33 -5.85
CA LYS A 230 -7.21 3.64 -6.87
C LYS A 230 -5.99 2.93 -6.26
N ALA A 231 -5.24 3.62 -5.40
CA ALA A 231 -4.04 3.08 -4.78
C ALA A 231 -4.34 1.93 -3.81
N SER A 232 -5.37 2.07 -2.97
CA SER A 232 -5.77 1.00 -2.03
C SER A 232 -6.29 -0.24 -2.77
N PHE A 233 -7.02 -0.05 -3.87
CA PHE A 233 -7.49 -1.17 -4.68
C PHE A 233 -6.32 -1.94 -5.32
N LEU A 234 -5.35 -1.22 -5.92
CA LEU A 234 -4.15 -1.85 -6.50
C LEU A 234 -3.27 -2.51 -5.44
N LEU A 235 -3.01 -1.83 -4.33
CA LEU A 235 -2.26 -2.38 -3.20
C LEU A 235 -2.91 -3.66 -2.67
N GLY A 236 -4.23 -3.64 -2.51
CA GLY A 236 -5.02 -4.81 -2.11
C GLY A 236 -4.86 -5.98 -3.08
N ALA A 237 -4.91 -5.72 -4.39
CA ALA A 237 -4.73 -6.74 -5.42
C ALA A 237 -3.33 -7.35 -5.41
N ILE A 238 -2.29 -6.52 -5.33
CA ILE A 238 -0.89 -6.98 -5.28
C ILE A 238 -0.63 -7.80 -4.01
N LEU A 239 -1.03 -7.31 -2.84
CA LEU A 239 -0.85 -8.02 -1.57
C LEU A 239 -1.63 -9.33 -1.54
N LYS A 240 -2.86 -9.36 -2.09
CA LYS A 240 -3.63 -10.60 -2.18
C LYS A 240 -2.93 -11.62 -3.08
N ALA A 241 -2.43 -11.18 -4.24
CA ALA A 241 -1.69 -12.03 -5.15
C ALA A 241 -0.41 -12.62 -4.52
N LYS A 242 0.40 -11.80 -3.85
CA LYS A 242 1.64 -12.25 -3.19
C LYS A 242 1.40 -13.09 -1.94
N SER A 243 0.32 -12.85 -1.20
CA SER A 243 -0.07 -13.68 -0.05
C SER A 243 -0.72 -15.03 -0.45
N GLY A 244 -1.00 -15.22 -1.75
CA GLY A 244 -1.62 -16.43 -2.27
C GLY A 244 -2.98 -16.74 -1.66
N ARG A 245 -3.18 -18.00 -1.24
CA ARG A 245 -4.42 -18.44 -0.55
C ARG A 245 -4.45 -18.09 0.94
N SER A 246 -3.51 -17.28 1.43
CA SER A 246 -3.52 -16.85 2.81
C SER A 246 -4.79 -16.07 3.13
N MET A 247 -5.33 -16.34 4.32
CA MET A 247 -6.44 -15.57 4.87
C MET A 247 -5.97 -14.25 5.49
N LYS A 248 -4.64 -13.98 5.52
CA LYS A 248 -4.02 -12.78 6.13
C LYS A 248 -4.71 -11.49 5.68
N TYR A 249 -5.06 -11.40 4.40
CA TYR A 249 -5.68 -10.24 3.79
C TYR A 249 -7.10 -10.52 3.31
N HIS A 250 -7.99 -9.56 3.61
CA HIS A 250 -9.27 -9.39 2.93
C HIS A 250 -9.08 -9.17 1.43
N LEU A 251 -10.15 -9.38 0.66
CA LEU A 251 -10.14 -9.12 -0.78
C LEU A 251 -9.94 -7.62 -1.06
N PRO A 252 -9.39 -7.25 -2.23
CA PRO A 252 -9.05 -5.87 -2.55
C PRO A 252 -10.21 -4.89 -2.35
N GLN A 253 -11.43 -5.29 -2.72
CA GLN A 253 -12.66 -4.51 -2.59
C GLN A 253 -12.97 -4.17 -1.13
N ASN A 254 -12.79 -5.13 -0.22
CA ASN A 254 -13.06 -4.94 1.21
C ASN A 254 -11.93 -4.21 1.93
N ARG A 255 -10.68 -4.43 1.54
CA ARG A 255 -9.54 -3.65 2.08
C ARG A 255 -9.63 -2.18 1.73
N MET A 256 -9.99 -1.86 0.49
CA MET A 256 -10.21 -0.50 0.03
C MET A 256 -11.19 0.26 0.94
N ARG A 257 -12.24 -0.40 1.44
CA ARG A 257 -13.19 0.21 2.40
C ARG A 257 -12.52 0.59 3.73
N ALA A 258 -11.56 -0.21 4.21
CA ALA A 258 -10.81 0.10 5.42
C ALA A 258 -9.93 1.35 5.24
N PHE A 259 -9.14 1.38 4.17
CA PHE A 259 -8.32 2.55 3.80
C PHE A 259 -9.20 3.79 3.63
N LEU A 260 -10.31 3.67 2.89
CA LEU A 260 -11.24 4.77 2.69
C LEU A 260 -11.81 5.26 4.02
N GLY A 261 -12.24 4.35 4.90
CA GLY A 261 -12.75 4.73 6.22
C GLY A 261 -11.78 5.60 7.03
N GLY A 262 -10.47 5.34 6.89
CA GLY A 262 -9.43 6.20 7.46
C GLY A 262 -9.34 7.58 6.82
N GLY A 263 -9.34 7.63 5.49
CA GLY A 263 -9.32 8.90 4.76
C GLY A 263 -10.56 9.78 5.08
N VAL A 264 -11.74 9.17 5.06
CA VAL A 264 -13.01 9.81 5.44
C VAL A 264 -12.95 10.34 6.86
N HIS A 265 -12.38 9.58 7.81
CA HIS A 265 -12.23 10.04 9.18
C HIS A 265 -11.46 11.37 9.28
N VAL A 266 -10.40 11.53 8.49
CA VAL A 266 -9.63 12.79 8.44
C VAL A 266 -10.45 13.93 7.85
N PHE A 267 -11.13 13.69 6.75
CA PHE A 267 -11.98 14.68 6.08
C PHE A 267 -13.14 15.16 6.96
N THR A 268 -13.81 14.26 7.67
CA THR A 268 -14.85 14.63 8.62
C THR A 268 -14.28 15.46 9.78
N ARG A 269 -13.10 15.10 10.31
CA ARG A 269 -12.48 15.84 11.43
C ARG A 269 -11.98 17.22 11.03
N THR A 270 -11.58 17.40 9.78
CA THR A 270 -11.10 18.69 9.25
C THR A 270 -12.23 19.59 8.75
N GLY A 271 -13.49 19.11 8.80
CA GLY A 271 -14.69 19.89 8.49
C GLY A 271 -14.89 20.15 7.00
N THR A 272 -14.28 19.32 6.17
CA THR A 272 -14.13 19.52 4.73
C THR A 272 -15.18 18.75 3.92
N PHE A 273 -15.66 17.61 4.42
CA PHE A 273 -16.74 16.83 3.79
C PHE A 273 -18.11 17.04 4.46
N PRO A 274 -19.22 16.72 3.74
CA PRO A 274 -20.57 16.85 4.27
C PRO A 274 -20.77 15.98 5.52
N GLU A 275 -21.32 16.57 6.57
CA GLU A 275 -21.87 15.82 7.70
C GLU A 275 -23.24 15.28 7.30
N TYR A 276 -23.45 13.98 7.48
CA TYR A 276 -24.73 13.33 7.24
C TYR A 276 -25.37 12.96 8.59
N GLU A 277 -26.63 13.36 8.79
CA GLU A 277 -27.38 12.97 9.99
C GLU A 277 -27.76 11.47 10.00
N ASP A 278 -27.86 10.85 8.81
CA ASP A 278 -28.16 9.43 8.63
C ASP A 278 -26.93 8.67 8.12
N VAL A 279 -26.47 7.70 8.92
CA VAL A 279 -25.35 6.81 8.58
C VAL A 279 -25.58 6.09 7.25
N LYS A 280 -26.82 5.71 6.92
CA LYS A 280 -27.10 5.03 5.64
C LYS A 280 -26.89 5.94 4.44
N VAL A 281 -27.18 7.23 4.59
CA VAL A 281 -26.96 8.21 3.52
C VAL A 281 -25.47 8.44 3.33
N ALA A 282 -24.70 8.49 4.42
CA ALA A 282 -23.25 8.53 4.35
C ALA A 282 -22.67 7.29 3.66
N ASP A 283 -23.10 6.08 4.07
CA ASP A 283 -22.63 4.82 3.49
C ASP A 283 -22.91 4.76 1.98
N MET A 284 -24.13 5.14 1.55
CA MET A 284 -24.50 5.21 0.13
C MET A 284 -23.61 6.19 -0.65
N PHE A 285 -23.35 7.37 -0.09
CA PHE A 285 -22.50 8.36 -0.73
C PHE A 285 -21.07 7.84 -0.92
N TRP A 286 -20.50 7.21 0.11
CA TRP A 286 -19.14 6.66 0.02
C TRP A 286 -19.05 5.46 -0.92
N ASP A 287 -20.06 4.60 -0.95
CA ASP A 287 -20.14 3.49 -1.91
C ASP A 287 -20.25 4.01 -3.36
N GLU A 288 -21.04 5.05 -3.61
CA GLU A 288 -21.11 5.70 -4.93
C GLU A 288 -19.75 6.26 -5.36
N LYS A 289 -19.03 6.92 -4.45
CA LYS A 289 -17.68 7.44 -4.71
C LYS A 289 -16.70 6.32 -5.02
N ILE A 290 -16.66 5.27 -4.19
CA ILE A 290 -15.85 4.07 -4.44
C ILE A 290 -16.12 3.54 -5.85
N ASN A 291 -17.39 3.30 -6.17
CA ASN A 291 -17.77 2.74 -7.46
C ASN A 291 -17.32 3.64 -8.61
N SER A 292 -17.54 4.95 -8.52
CA SER A 292 -17.14 5.90 -9.56
C SER A 292 -15.62 5.96 -9.79
N CYS A 293 -14.82 5.88 -8.73
CA CYS A 293 -13.36 5.97 -8.82
C CYS A 293 -12.68 4.64 -9.14
N SER A 294 -13.34 3.49 -8.88
CA SER A 294 -12.76 2.16 -9.06
C SER A 294 -13.29 1.39 -10.27
N GLU A 295 -14.36 1.84 -10.94
CA GLU A 295 -14.99 1.07 -12.02
C GLU A 295 -14.07 0.77 -13.20
N SER A 296 -13.36 1.78 -13.72
CA SER A 296 -12.44 1.61 -14.85
C SER A 296 -11.31 0.65 -14.48
N MET A 297 -10.75 0.85 -13.29
CA MET A 297 -9.64 0.08 -12.76
C MET A 297 -10.04 -1.37 -12.48
N ARG A 298 -11.24 -1.60 -11.94
CA ARG A 298 -11.81 -2.94 -11.73
C ARG A 298 -12.00 -3.66 -13.05
N THR A 299 -12.51 -2.96 -14.06
CA THR A 299 -12.68 -3.50 -15.42
C THR A 299 -11.32 -3.83 -16.08
N ALA A 300 -10.30 -3.00 -15.86
CA ALA A 300 -8.95 -3.27 -16.30
C ALA A 300 -8.32 -4.46 -15.56
N LEU A 301 -8.37 -4.49 -14.24
CA LEU A 301 -7.84 -5.58 -13.42
C LEU A 301 -8.49 -6.93 -13.72
N ALA A 302 -9.80 -6.96 -14.01
CA ALA A 302 -10.50 -8.18 -14.43
C ALA A 302 -9.94 -8.78 -15.74
N ARG A 303 -9.26 -7.96 -16.55
CA ARG A 303 -8.58 -8.35 -17.80
C ARG A 303 -7.06 -8.49 -17.64
N SER A 304 -6.51 -8.20 -16.46
CA SER A 304 -5.07 -8.19 -16.18
C SER A 304 -4.54 -9.56 -15.74
N SER A 305 -3.21 -9.64 -15.62
CA SER A 305 -2.47 -10.73 -14.97
C SER A 305 -2.96 -11.04 -13.55
N LEU A 306 -3.53 -10.04 -12.85
CA LEU A 306 -4.02 -10.15 -11.47
C LEU A 306 -5.48 -10.62 -11.34
N ARG A 307 -6.19 -10.91 -12.45
CA ARG A 307 -7.64 -11.18 -12.45
C ARG A 307 -8.09 -12.25 -11.44
N ASN A 308 -7.26 -13.28 -11.24
CA ASN A 308 -7.59 -14.42 -10.38
C ASN A 308 -7.58 -14.05 -8.88
N HIS A 309 -7.09 -12.85 -8.53
CA HIS A 309 -6.95 -12.37 -7.15
C HIS A 309 -8.02 -11.36 -6.75
N LEU A 310 -8.95 -11.02 -7.66
CA LEU A 310 -10.08 -10.13 -7.38
C LEU A 310 -11.22 -10.79 -6.59
N GLY A 311 -11.27 -12.13 -6.56
CA GLY A 311 -12.40 -12.89 -6.04
C GLY A 311 -13.63 -12.85 -6.96
N ALA A 312 -14.48 -13.87 -6.89
CA ALA A 312 -15.81 -13.79 -7.50
C ALA A 312 -16.77 -13.00 -6.60
N GLU A 313 -17.91 -12.54 -7.12
CA GLU A 313 -18.87 -11.72 -6.36
C GLU A 313 -19.31 -12.39 -5.04
N HIS A 314 -19.54 -13.70 -5.05
CA HIS A 314 -19.88 -14.44 -3.84
C HIS A 314 -18.75 -14.46 -2.80
N ASP A 315 -17.48 -14.56 -3.24
CA ASP A 315 -16.32 -14.50 -2.37
C ASP A 315 -16.20 -13.11 -1.72
N VAL A 316 -16.49 -12.04 -2.49
CA VAL A 316 -16.46 -10.66 -2.00
C VAL A 316 -17.52 -10.44 -0.91
N ALA A 317 -18.74 -10.95 -1.14
CA ALA A 317 -19.83 -10.84 -0.16
C ALA A 317 -19.57 -11.67 1.11
N GLU A 318 -19.01 -12.87 0.99
CA GLU A 318 -18.59 -13.66 2.15
C GLU A 318 -17.47 -12.96 2.93
N ASP A 319 -16.48 -12.44 2.23
CA ASP A 319 -15.37 -11.70 2.83
C ASP A 319 -15.83 -10.42 3.54
N GLU A 320 -16.84 -9.73 2.99
CA GLU A 320 -17.47 -8.56 3.61
C GLU A 320 -18.20 -8.96 4.90
N CYS A 321 -18.96 -10.05 4.88
CA CYS A 321 -19.60 -10.58 6.07
C CYS A 321 -18.56 -10.93 7.16
N GLN A 322 -17.45 -11.57 6.80
CA GLN A 322 -16.35 -11.86 7.74
C GLN A 322 -15.72 -10.58 8.30
N MET A 323 -15.51 -9.57 7.45
CA MET A 323 -14.97 -8.26 7.85
C MET A 323 -15.86 -7.60 8.92
N MET A 324 -17.16 -7.55 8.66
CA MET A 324 -18.12 -6.87 9.54
C MET A 324 -18.39 -7.64 10.83
N THR A 325 -18.55 -8.96 10.76
CA THR A 325 -18.97 -9.79 11.91
C THR A 325 -17.83 -10.23 12.80
N THR A 326 -16.62 -10.38 12.23
CA THR A 326 -15.46 -10.93 12.95
C THR A 326 -14.34 -9.91 13.05
N THR A 327 -13.80 -9.44 11.91
CA THR A 327 -12.60 -8.59 11.90
C THR A 327 -12.83 -7.28 12.66
N HIS A 328 -13.96 -6.62 12.45
CA HIS A 328 -14.33 -5.38 13.16
C HIS A 328 -14.46 -5.59 14.67
N ALA A 329 -15.19 -6.63 15.09
CA ALA A 329 -15.41 -6.92 16.50
C ALA A 329 -14.09 -7.22 17.23
N VAL A 330 -13.22 -8.02 16.62
CA VAL A 330 -11.90 -8.36 17.18
C VAL A 330 -11.00 -7.13 17.21
N ARG A 331 -11.00 -6.29 16.15
CA ARG A 331 -10.27 -5.03 16.12
C ARG A 331 -10.67 -4.12 17.28
N THR A 332 -11.96 -3.91 17.49
CA THR A 332 -12.45 -3.07 18.60
C THR A 332 -11.99 -3.62 19.96
N ALA A 333 -12.12 -4.93 20.18
CA ALA A 333 -11.64 -5.57 21.40
C ALA A 333 -10.13 -5.43 21.61
N LEU A 334 -9.32 -5.49 20.54
CA LEU A 334 -7.87 -5.25 20.61
C LEU A 334 -7.56 -3.79 20.97
N LYS A 335 -8.25 -2.83 20.34
CA LYS A 335 -8.06 -1.39 20.58
C LYS A 335 -8.46 -0.98 22.00
N ASP A 336 -9.62 -1.42 22.46
CA ASP A 336 -10.12 -1.11 23.81
C ASP A 336 -9.39 -1.91 24.91
N GLY A 337 -8.76 -3.02 24.53
CA GLY A 337 -8.05 -3.92 25.41
C GLY A 337 -6.52 -3.74 25.33
N PRO A 338 -5.79 -4.74 24.79
CA PRO A 338 -4.34 -4.80 24.86
C PRO A 338 -3.62 -3.64 24.16
N LEU A 339 -4.10 -3.16 23.01
CA LEU A 339 -3.39 -2.13 22.24
C LEU A 339 -3.47 -0.74 22.88
N SER A 340 -4.51 -0.46 23.68
CA SER A 340 -4.67 0.81 24.42
C SER A 340 -3.47 1.16 25.31
N LYS A 341 -2.65 0.16 25.67
CA LYS A 341 -1.48 0.30 26.55
C LYS A 341 -0.14 0.25 25.82
N LEU A 342 -0.16 -0.05 24.52
CA LEU A 342 1.03 -0.36 23.72
C LEU A 342 1.31 0.70 22.64
N GLY A 343 0.26 1.34 22.11
CA GLY A 343 0.40 2.37 21.09
C GLY A 343 0.91 3.71 21.62
N PHE A 344 1.38 4.55 20.71
CA PHE A 344 1.82 5.92 20.98
C PHE A 344 0.70 6.79 21.60
N GLY A 345 -0.57 6.43 21.40
CA GLY A 345 -1.72 7.06 22.04
C GLY A 345 -1.70 7.02 23.57
N HIS A 346 -0.90 6.15 24.19
CA HIS A 346 -0.66 6.18 25.65
C HIS A 346 0.44 7.19 26.06
N ALA A 347 1.32 7.60 25.13
CA ALA A 347 2.42 8.53 25.36
C ALA A 347 2.05 9.99 25.03
N ALA A 348 1.08 10.25 24.15
CA ALA A 348 0.62 11.60 23.85
C ALA A 348 -0.84 11.61 23.35
N ASN A 349 -1.69 12.46 23.96
CA ASN A 349 -2.90 12.97 23.31
C ASN A 349 -2.46 13.69 22.03
N LEU A 350 -2.66 13.10 20.85
CA LEU A 350 -2.38 13.78 19.59
C LEU A 350 -3.45 13.51 18.53
N ASP A 351 -3.86 14.63 17.94
CA ASP A 351 -4.18 14.75 16.53
C ASP A 351 -2.94 14.37 15.72
N ILE A 352 -2.91 13.13 15.23
CA ILE A 352 -2.12 12.70 14.06
C ILE A 352 -3.06 12.77 12.87
#